data_AF-A0A7V5C1R0-F1
#
_entry.id   AF-A0A7V5C1R0-F1
#
_cell.length_a   1.000
_cell.length_b   1.000
_cell.length_c   1.000
_cell.angle_alpha   90.00
_cell.angle_beta   90.00
_cell.angle_gamma   90.00
#
_symmetry.space_group_name_H-M   'P 1'
#
loop_
_entity.id
_entity.type
_entity.pdbx_description
1 polymer ?
#
loop_
_entity_poly.entity_id
_entity_poly.type
_entity_poly.pdbx_seq_one_letter_code
_entity_poly.pdbx_strand_id
1 'polypeptide(L)'
;MDRHGAKAPRFLGPHRTVAADPDGAREHLEALVGLLGEERDLLERLVHKLAAAAMLIEAGEDEFVARAVDEVVETEDDVGALELARAMLVADICDLLGFAGEVTLTQLARHVPEGLEEAFERRRVELGARLADIDRYRARARRAAEERLERVAQGIEGLERLEGGYEARTRGRIR
;
A
#
# COMPACT_ATOMS: atom_id res chain seq x y z
N MET A 1 31.27 39.68 17.68
CA MET A 1 30.98 38.57 16.75
C MET A 1 31.96 37.47 17.09
N ASP A 2 31.54 36.45 17.84
CA ASP A 2 32.27 35.18 17.86
C ASP A 2 31.35 34.02 18.24
N ARG A 3 31.70 32.87 17.66
CA ARG A 3 30.83 31.78 17.22
C ARG A 3 30.24 30.96 18.38
N HIS A 4 28.92 30.76 18.35
CA HIS A 4 28.26 29.69 19.10
C HIS A 4 28.76 28.33 18.62
N GLY A 5 29.48 27.62 19.49
CA GLY A 5 29.83 26.21 19.29
C GLY A 5 28.59 25.35 19.44
N ALA A 6 27.99 24.97 18.31
CA ALA A 6 26.95 23.94 18.29
C ALA A 6 27.59 22.58 18.61
N LYS A 7 27.22 22.01 19.75
CA LYS A 7 27.62 20.68 20.19
C LYS A 7 26.82 19.66 19.38
N ALA A 8 27.47 18.93 18.49
CA ALA A 8 26.83 17.88 17.70
C ALA A 8 26.22 16.79 18.61
N PRO A 9 25.04 16.22 18.26
CA PRO A 9 24.42 15.16 19.05
C PRO A 9 25.27 13.88 18.99
N ARG A 10 25.65 13.37 20.16
CA ARG A 10 26.35 12.09 20.37
C ARG A 10 25.36 10.92 20.30
N PHE A 11 24.85 10.60 19.11
CA PHE A 11 23.95 9.44 18.92
C PHE A 11 24.35 8.46 17.81
N LEU A 12 25.58 8.49 17.35
CA LEU A 12 26.15 7.46 16.48
C LEU A 12 27.42 6.94 17.15
N GLY A 13 27.30 5.78 17.82
CA GLY A 13 28.46 4.97 18.18
C GLY A 13 29.24 4.58 16.91
N PRO A 14 30.50 4.14 17.04
CA PRO A 14 31.25 3.70 15.88
C PRO A 14 30.47 2.56 15.19
N HIS A 15 30.09 2.76 13.93
CA HIS A 15 29.64 1.68 13.06
C HIS A 15 30.73 0.61 13.14
N ARG A 16 30.43 -0.52 13.78
CA ARG A 16 31.30 -1.69 13.72
C ARG A 16 31.43 -1.98 12.24
N THR A 17 32.61 -1.79 11.68
CA THR A 17 32.99 -2.44 10.42
C THR A 17 33.08 -3.93 10.74
N VAL A 18 31.92 -4.59 10.80
CA VAL A 18 31.84 -6.04 10.72
C VAL A 18 32.45 -6.37 9.36
N ALA A 19 33.48 -7.20 9.34
CA ALA A 19 34.04 -7.68 8.09
C ALA A 19 32.88 -8.31 7.29
N ALA A 20 32.75 -7.94 6.01
CA ALA A 20 31.67 -8.46 5.17
C ALA A 20 31.64 -9.99 5.26
N ASP A 21 30.47 -10.54 5.59
CA ASP A 21 30.20 -11.98 5.63
C ASP A 21 29.37 -12.34 4.39
N PRO A 22 30.03 -12.69 3.26
CA PRO A 22 29.35 -12.96 2.00
C PRO A 22 28.49 -14.23 2.04
N ASP A 23 28.85 -15.21 2.90
CA ASP A 23 28.08 -16.45 3.05
C ASP A 23 26.79 -16.17 3.83
N GLY A 24 26.88 -15.38 4.91
CA GLY A 24 25.70 -14.89 5.63
C GLY A 24 24.79 -14.02 4.76
N ALA A 25 25.37 -13.15 3.91
CA ALA A 25 24.60 -12.30 2.98
C ALA A 25 23.82 -13.14 1.95
N ARG A 26 24.38 -14.27 1.49
CA ARG A 26 23.69 -15.17 0.56
C ARG A 26 22.43 -15.78 1.19
N GLU A 27 22.52 -16.30 2.41
CA GLU A 27 21.36 -16.89 3.12
C GLU A 27 20.23 -15.86 3.30
N HIS A 28 20.58 -14.63 3.68
CA HIS A 28 19.59 -13.55 3.85
C HIS A 28 18.98 -13.12 2.50
N LEU A 29 19.74 -13.13 1.41
CA LEU A 29 19.22 -12.85 0.08
C LEU A 29 18.29 -13.95 -0.44
N GLU A 30 18.59 -15.23 -0.14
CA GLU A 30 17.68 -16.35 -0.43
C GLU A 30 16.36 -16.20 0.36
N ALA A 31 16.45 -15.88 1.65
CA ALA A 31 15.28 -15.57 2.48
C ALA A 31 14.48 -14.37 1.93
N LEU A 32 15.16 -13.33 1.45
CA LEU A 32 14.51 -12.16 0.85
C LEU A 32 13.76 -12.54 -0.43
N VAL A 33 14.33 -13.38 -1.31
CA VAL A 33 13.62 -13.87 -2.50
C VAL A 33 12.35 -14.63 -2.11
N GLY A 34 12.39 -15.45 -1.06
CA GLY A 34 11.22 -16.14 -0.51
C GLY A 34 10.17 -15.14 -0.02
N LEU A 35 10.58 -14.19 0.81
CA LEU A 35 9.72 -13.17 1.39
C LEU A 35 9.05 -12.27 0.33
N LEU A 36 9.79 -11.86 -0.70
CA LEU A 36 9.23 -11.11 -1.83
C LEU A 36 8.18 -11.94 -2.60
N GLY A 37 8.31 -13.27 -2.58
CA GLY A 37 7.32 -14.17 -3.13
C GLY A 37 6.03 -14.23 -2.33
N GLU A 38 6.14 -14.38 -1.01
CA GLU A 38 5.00 -14.31 -0.10
C GLU A 38 4.28 -12.96 -0.19
N GLU A 39 5.06 -11.88 -0.33
CA GLU A 39 4.51 -10.54 -0.48
C GLU A 39 3.76 -10.39 -1.79
N ARG A 40 4.28 -10.94 -2.88
CA ARG A 40 3.56 -10.94 -4.16
C ARG A 40 2.21 -11.64 -4.04
N ASP A 41 2.17 -12.80 -3.38
CA ASP A 41 0.93 -13.57 -3.18
C ASP A 41 -0.09 -12.79 -2.35
N LEU A 42 0.38 -12.09 -1.31
CA LEU A 42 -0.47 -11.27 -0.46
C LEU A 42 -0.98 -10.01 -1.17
N LEU A 43 -0.14 -9.32 -1.93
CA LEU A 43 -0.56 -8.19 -2.77
C LEU A 43 -1.54 -8.64 -3.86
N GLU A 44 -1.38 -9.83 -4.42
CA GLU A 44 -2.35 -10.42 -5.35
C GLU A 44 -3.72 -10.65 -4.69
N ARG A 45 -3.74 -11.13 -3.44
CA ARG A 45 -4.96 -11.22 -2.66
C ARG A 45 -5.59 -9.84 -2.41
N LEU A 46 -4.78 -8.83 -2.06
CA LEU A 46 -5.26 -7.46 -1.87
C LEU A 46 -5.87 -6.89 -3.15
N VAL A 47 -5.22 -7.08 -4.30
CA VAL A 47 -5.76 -6.71 -5.62
C VAL A 47 -7.13 -7.35 -5.85
N HIS A 48 -7.27 -8.64 -5.55
CA HIS A 48 -8.55 -9.34 -5.68
C HIS A 48 -9.63 -8.73 -4.77
N LYS A 49 -9.31 -8.43 -3.50
CA LYS A 49 -10.25 -7.81 -2.55
C LYS A 49 -10.66 -6.40 -2.97
N LEU A 50 -9.72 -5.57 -3.41
CA LEU A 50 -10.00 -4.23 -3.94
C LEU A 50 -10.86 -4.29 -5.20
N ALA A 51 -10.60 -5.24 -6.10
CA ALA A 51 -11.40 -5.45 -7.29
C ALA A 51 -12.85 -5.84 -6.93
N ALA A 52 -13.03 -6.74 -5.96
CA ALA A 52 -14.35 -7.14 -5.47
C ALA A 52 -15.09 -5.96 -4.83
N ALA A 53 -14.43 -5.19 -3.96
CA ALA A 53 -15.02 -4.02 -3.33
C ALA A 53 -15.47 -2.97 -4.39
N ALA A 54 -14.63 -2.69 -5.38
CA ALA A 54 -14.98 -1.79 -6.47
C ALA A 54 -16.23 -2.27 -7.24
N MET A 55 -16.31 -3.57 -7.57
CA MET A 55 -17.46 -4.15 -8.26
C MET A 55 -18.74 -4.06 -7.43
N LEU A 56 -18.70 -4.31 -6.12
CA LEU A 56 -19.87 -4.21 -5.24
C LEU A 56 -20.38 -2.76 -5.14
N ILE A 57 -19.46 -1.80 -5.03
CA ILE A 57 -19.81 -0.37 -5.01
C ILE A 57 -20.47 0.03 -6.33
N GLU A 58 -19.92 -0.40 -7.47
CA GLU A 58 -20.47 -0.13 -8.80
C GLU A 58 -21.85 -0.78 -9.01
N ALA A 59 -22.01 -2.01 -8.52
CA ALA A 59 -23.24 -2.80 -8.70
C ALA A 59 -24.41 -2.32 -7.83
N GLY A 60 -24.17 -1.49 -6.81
CA GLY A 60 -25.24 -1.06 -5.92
C GLY A 60 -25.40 -1.92 -4.66
N GLU A 61 -24.52 -2.90 -4.43
CA GLU A 61 -24.71 -3.98 -3.45
C GLU A 61 -24.28 -3.58 -2.03
N ASP A 62 -24.95 -2.57 -1.45
CA ASP A 62 -24.56 -1.92 -0.18
C ASP A 62 -24.38 -2.87 1.00
N GLU A 63 -25.21 -3.90 1.09
CA GLU A 63 -25.17 -4.87 2.20
C GLU A 63 -23.85 -5.66 2.25
N PHE A 64 -23.14 -5.77 1.13
CA PHE A 64 -21.87 -6.50 1.02
C PHE A 64 -20.64 -5.57 1.01
N VAL A 65 -20.82 -4.25 0.80
CA VAL A 65 -19.70 -3.30 0.72
C VAL A 65 -18.92 -3.23 2.02
N ALA A 66 -19.60 -3.17 3.17
CA ALA A 66 -18.94 -3.09 4.48
C ALA A 66 -17.99 -4.29 4.69
N ARG A 67 -18.49 -5.50 4.45
CA ARG A 67 -17.69 -6.72 4.53
C ARG A 67 -16.50 -6.72 3.58
N ALA A 68 -16.70 -6.27 2.34
CA ALA A 68 -15.61 -6.22 1.37
C ALA A 68 -14.52 -5.22 1.77
N VAL A 69 -14.89 -4.10 2.41
CA VAL A 69 -13.94 -3.14 2.97
C VAL A 69 -13.18 -3.74 4.15
N ASP A 70 -13.86 -4.43 5.07
CA ASP A 70 -13.21 -5.10 6.20
C ASP A 70 -12.16 -6.11 5.71
N GLU A 71 -12.50 -6.92 4.70
CA GLU A 71 -11.55 -7.88 4.10
C GLU A 71 -10.35 -7.21 3.40
N VAL A 72 -10.51 -5.98 2.88
CA VAL A 72 -9.40 -5.17 2.37
C VAL A 72 -8.51 -4.72 3.52
N VAL A 73 -9.09 -4.16 4.59
CA VAL A 73 -8.34 -3.67 5.76
C VAL A 73 -7.54 -4.80 6.42
N GLU A 74 -8.16 -5.96 6.64
CA GLU A 74 -7.46 -7.14 7.19
C GLU A 74 -6.27 -7.54 6.31
N THR A 75 -6.44 -7.51 4.99
CA THR A 75 -5.34 -7.85 4.07
C THR A 75 -4.26 -6.76 4.05
N GLU A 76 -4.61 -5.48 4.22
CA GLU A 76 -3.65 -4.38 4.34
C GLU A 76 -2.81 -4.48 5.61
N ASP A 77 -3.40 -4.90 6.74
CA ASP A 77 -2.68 -5.16 7.98
C ASP A 77 -1.65 -6.29 7.81
N ASP A 78 -2.04 -7.39 7.15
CA ASP A 78 -1.13 -8.48 6.80
C ASP A 78 0.02 -7.99 5.91
N VAL A 79 -0.26 -7.13 4.92
CA VAL A 79 0.77 -6.53 4.05
C VAL A 79 1.74 -5.73 4.90
N GLY A 80 1.25 -4.86 5.79
CA GLY A 80 2.10 -4.06 6.67
C GLY A 80 3.04 -4.89 7.55
N ALA A 81 2.58 -6.03 8.06
CA ALA A 81 3.42 -6.95 8.82
C ALA A 81 4.56 -7.53 7.98
N LEU A 82 4.27 -7.89 6.73
CA LEU A 82 5.27 -8.45 5.81
C LEU A 82 6.26 -7.40 5.30
N GLU A 83 5.80 -6.17 5.06
CA GLU A 83 6.66 -5.04 4.71
C GLU A 83 7.66 -4.72 5.82
N LEU A 84 7.24 -4.82 7.10
CA LEU A 84 8.11 -4.67 8.25
C LEU A 84 9.17 -5.79 8.29
N ALA A 85 8.76 -7.04 8.10
CA ALA A 85 9.70 -8.17 8.05
C ALA A 85 10.74 -7.98 6.93
N ARG A 86 10.31 -7.49 5.76
CA ARG A 86 11.18 -7.19 4.63
C ARG A 86 12.14 -6.04 4.95
N ALA A 87 11.66 -4.98 5.59
CA ALA A 87 12.50 -3.85 5.98
C ALA A 87 13.60 -4.27 6.96
N MET A 88 13.28 -5.13 7.93
CA MET A 88 14.24 -5.70 8.86
C MET A 88 15.28 -6.57 8.12
N LEU A 89 14.83 -7.48 7.26
CA LEU A 89 15.73 -8.35 6.51
C LEU A 89 16.65 -7.58 5.56
N VAL A 90 16.13 -6.53 4.89
CA VAL A 90 16.93 -5.65 4.05
C VAL A 90 17.96 -4.88 4.88
N ALA A 91 17.63 -4.44 6.09
CA ALA A 91 18.59 -3.79 6.98
C ALA A 91 19.74 -4.74 7.37
N ASP A 92 19.43 -6.00 7.71
CA ASP A 92 20.44 -7.02 8.01
C ASP A 92 21.35 -7.29 6.79
N ILE A 93 20.78 -7.40 5.60
CA ILE A 93 21.55 -7.53 4.34
C ILE A 93 22.45 -6.32 4.14
N CYS A 94 21.97 -5.11 4.42
CA CYS A 94 22.75 -3.88 4.28
C CYS A 94 23.94 -3.87 5.24
N ASP A 95 23.74 -4.28 6.48
CA ASP A 95 24.81 -4.39 7.48
C ASP A 95 25.86 -5.43 7.05
N LEU A 96 25.44 -6.59 6.53
CA LEU A 96 26.33 -7.65 6.04
C LEU A 96 27.14 -7.22 4.80
N LEU A 97 26.53 -6.44 3.90
CA LEU A 97 27.17 -5.95 2.68
C LEU A 97 27.92 -4.62 2.87
N GLY A 98 27.83 -4.00 4.06
CA GLY A 98 28.50 -2.75 4.38
C GLY A 98 27.89 -1.52 3.72
N PHE A 99 26.59 -1.53 3.43
CA PHE A 99 25.87 -0.36 2.93
C PHE A 99 25.62 0.67 4.04
N ALA A 100 25.85 1.95 3.72
CA ALA A 100 25.50 3.04 4.61
C ALA A 100 24.09 3.56 4.26
N GLY A 101 23.08 3.13 5.01
CA GLY A 101 21.70 3.65 4.93
C GLY A 101 20.74 2.78 4.13
N GLU A 102 19.60 3.36 3.76
CA GLU A 102 18.51 2.66 3.06
C GLU A 102 18.91 2.31 1.62
N VAL A 103 18.65 1.06 1.23
CA VAL A 103 18.94 0.54 -0.11
C VAL A 103 17.65 0.05 -0.75
N THR A 104 17.44 0.42 -2.01
CA THR A 104 16.31 -0.06 -2.81
C THR A 104 16.53 -1.50 -3.28
N LEU A 105 15.45 -2.24 -3.55
CA LEU A 105 15.55 -3.58 -4.18
C LEU A 105 16.32 -3.54 -5.51
N THR A 106 16.17 -2.46 -6.28
CA THR A 106 16.92 -2.26 -7.54
C THR A 106 18.43 -2.11 -7.30
N GLN A 107 18.84 -1.48 -6.21
CA GLN A 107 20.25 -1.39 -5.84
C GLN A 107 20.77 -2.73 -5.31
N LEU A 108 19.98 -3.43 -4.47
CA LEU A 108 20.31 -4.77 -3.97
C LEU A 108 20.48 -5.80 -5.09
N ALA A 109 19.72 -5.68 -6.19
CA ALA A 109 19.83 -6.57 -7.35
C ALA A 109 21.26 -6.71 -7.90
N ARG A 110 22.13 -5.70 -7.72
CA ARG A 110 23.53 -5.72 -8.16
C ARG A 110 24.44 -6.59 -7.29
N HIS A 111 23.98 -6.98 -6.12
CA HIS A 111 24.71 -7.75 -5.12
C HIS A 111 24.08 -9.12 -4.90
N VAL A 112 23.06 -9.47 -5.68
CA VAL A 112 22.43 -10.80 -5.65
C VAL A 112 23.46 -11.84 -6.13
N PRO A 113 23.70 -12.91 -5.35
CA PRO A 113 24.60 -13.99 -5.73
C PRO A 113 24.19 -14.69 -7.02
N GLU A 114 25.17 -15.30 -7.67
CA GLU A 114 24.95 -16.12 -8.85
C GLU A 114 23.96 -17.27 -8.56
N GLY A 115 22.99 -17.44 -9.45
CA GLY A 115 21.91 -18.42 -9.39
C GLY A 115 20.59 -17.88 -8.81
N LEU A 116 20.56 -16.64 -8.30
CA LEU A 116 19.37 -16.02 -7.70
C LEU A 116 18.88 -14.79 -8.48
N GLU A 117 19.66 -14.28 -9.42
CA GLU A 117 19.40 -13.00 -10.09
C GLU A 117 18.06 -13.01 -10.83
N GLU A 118 17.78 -14.08 -11.59
CA GLU A 118 16.54 -14.20 -12.34
C GLU A 118 15.33 -14.29 -11.40
N ALA A 119 15.45 -15.03 -10.30
CA ALA A 119 14.38 -15.15 -9.32
C ALA A 119 14.12 -13.81 -8.62
N PHE A 120 15.17 -13.13 -8.17
CA PHE A 120 15.06 -11.82 -7.53
C PHE A 120 14.46 -10.78 -8.47
N GLU A 121 14.95 -10.68 -9.70
CA GLU A 121 14.47 -9.72 -10.69
C GLU A 121 13.01 -9.98 -11.07
N ARG A 122 12.64 -11.25 -11.30
CA ARG A 122 11.24 -11.65 -11.53
C ARG A 122 10.35 -11.21 -10.37
N ARG A 123 10.73 -11.49 -9.12
CA ARG A 123 9.94 -11.06 -7.95
C ARG A 123 9.80 -9.54 -7.87
N ARG A 124 10.88 -8.80 -8.11
CA ARG A 124 10.87 -7.33 -8.11
C ARG A 124 9.90 -6.76 -9.16
N VAL A 125 9.90 -7.32 -10.37
CA VAL A 125 8.99 -6.92 -11.45
C VAL A 125 7.54 -7.28 -11.11
N GLU A 126 7.29 -8.49 -10.61
CA GLU A 126 5.95 -8.93 -10.22
C GLU A 126 5.36 -8.05 -9.11
N LEU A 127 6.15 -7.72 -8.08
CA LEU A 127 5.75 -6.81 -7.01
C LEU A 127 5.37 -5.43 -7.55
N GLY A 128 6.22 -4.85 -8.41
CA GLY A 128 5.94 -3.57 -9.05
C GLY A 128 4.63 -3.57 -9.84
N ALA A 129 4.34 -4.66 -10.55
CA ALA A 129 3.07 -4.83 -11.27
C ALA A 129 1.86 -4.89 -10.30
N ARG A 130 1.98 -5.60 -9.17
CA ARG A 130 0.88 -5.70 -8.18
C ARG A 130 0.61 -4.38 -7.48
N LEU A 131 1.64 -3.60 -7.17
CA LEU A 131 1.47 -2.25 -6.61
C LEU A 131 0.72 -1.33 -7.59
N ALA A 132 1.05 -1.38 -8.89
CA ALA A 132 0.32 -0.64 -9.90
C ALA A 132 -1.15 -1.09 -10.03
N ASP A 133 -1.42 -2.38 -9.88
CA ASP A 133 -2.79 -2.92 -9.85
C ASP A 133 -3.58 -2.44 -8.63
N ILE A 134 -2.96 -2.40 -7.44
CA ILE A 134 -3.57 -1.85 -6.21
C ILE A 134 -3.98 -0.41 -6.44
N ASP A 135 -3.08 0.44 -6.95
CA ASP A 135 -3.37 1.85 -7.22
C ASP A 135 -4.54 2.00 -8.20
N ARG A 136 -4.56 1.18 -9.25
CA ARG A 136 -5.65 1.16 -10.24
C ARG A 136 -6.99 0.82 -9.59
N TYR A 137 -7.06 -0.23 -8.76
CA TYR A 137 -8.33 -0.65 -8.14
C TYR A 137 -8.77 0.28 -7.00
N ARG A 138 -7.84 0.86 -6.23
CA ARG A 138 -8.15 1.93 -5.28
C ARG A 138 -8.77 3.15 -5.98
N ALA A 139 -8.17 3.58 -7.09
CA ALA A 139 -8.71 4.69 -7.89
C ALA A 139 -10.08 4.36 -8.52
N ARG A 140 -10.31 3.10 -8.88
CA ARG A 140 -11.62 2.63 -9.37
C ARG A 140 -12.67 2.65 -8.25
N ALA A 141 -12.40 2.04 -7.11
CA ALA A 141 -13.32 2.00 -5.97
C ALA A 141 -13.69 3.41 -5.49
N ARG A 142 -12.69 4.30 -5.42
CA ARG A 142 -12.91 5.71 -5.06
C ARG A 142 -13.87 6.42 -6.01
N ARG A 143 -13.64 6.33 -7.33
CA ARG A 143 -14.52 6.94 -8.33
C ARG A 143 -15.94 6.41 -8.24
N ALA A 144 -16.10 5.09 -8.11
CA ALA A 144 -17.41 4.47 -7.96
C ALA A 144 -18.16 4.97 -6.71
N ALA A 145 -17.44 5.16 -5.60
CA ALA A 145 -18.01 5.71 -4.37
C ALA A 145 -18.41 7.19 -4.53
N GLU A 146 -17.55 8.01 -5.15
CA GLU A 146 -17.83 9.43 -5.44
C GLU A 146 -19.07 9.60 -6.32
N GLU A 147 -19.16 8.86 -7.43
CA GLU A 147 -20.32 8.87 -8.35
C GLU A 147 -21.62 8.44 -7.65
N ARG A 148 -21.52 7.53 -6.69
CA ARG A 148 -22.66 7.04 -5.93
C ARG A 148 -23.14 8.07 -4.91
N LEU A 149 -22.23 8.71 -4.19
CA LEU A 149 -22.54 9.82 -3.28
C LEU A 149 -23.19 11.00 -4.03
N GLU A 150 -22.70 11.32 -5.23
CA GLU A 150 -23.29 12.35 -6.07
C GLU A 150 -24.73 12.02 -6.47
N ARG A 151 -25.01 10.78 -6.88
CA ARG A 151 -26.38 10.32 -7.18
C ARG A 151 -27.31 10.42 -5.98
N VAL A 152 -26.83 10.09 -4.77
CA VAL A 152 -27.61 10.23 -3.54
C VAL A 152 -27.91 11.71 -3.26
N ALA A 153 -26.92 12.59 -3.38
CA ALA A 153 -27.10 14.03 -3.19
C ALA A 153 -28.14 14.63 -4.16
N GLN A 154 -28.04 14.30 -5.45
CA GLN A 154 -29.01 14.72 -6.47
C GLN A 154 -30.42 14.19 -6.18
N GLY A 155 -30.53 12.98 -5.63
CA GLY A 155 -31.80 12.40 -5.17
C GLY A 155 -32.42 13.19 -4.03
N ILE A 156 -31.64 13.55 -3.02
CA ILE A 156 -32.07 14.36 -1.87
C ILE A 156 -32.55 15.74 -2.34
N GLU A 157 -31.76 16.44 -3.17
CA GLU A 157 -32.14 17.74 -3.74
C GLU A 157 -33.43 17.65 -4.60
N GLY A 158 -33.64 16.52 -5.25
CA GLY A 158 -34.87 16.24 -6.00
C GLY A 158 -36.09 16.14 -5.08
N LEU A 159 -35.96 15.45 -3.95
CA LEU A 159 -37.01 15.30 -2.94
C LEU A 159 -37.34 16.65 -2.28
N GLU A 160 -36.33 17.43 -1.89
CA GLU A 160 -36.51 18.77 -1.30
C GLU A 160 -37.27 19.71 -2.27
N ARG A 161 -36.97 19.65 -3.57
CA ARG A 161 -37.70 20.41 -4.60
C ARG A 161 -39.14 19.96 -4.75
N LEU A 162 -39.44 18.67 -4.62
CA LEU A 162 -40.80 18.16 -4.65
C LEU A 162 -41.60 18.63 -3.43
N GLU A 163 -41.02 18.56 -2.23
CA GLU A 163 -41.65 19.04 -0.99
C GLU A 163 -41.97 20.54 -1.07
N GLY A 164 -41.02 21.38 -1.48
CA GLY A 164 -41.25 22.82 -1.68
C GLY A 164 -42.33 23.12 -2.74
N GLY A 165 -42.44 22.29 -3.77
CA GLY A 165 -43.50 22.37 -4.78
C GLY A 165 -44.89 21.97 -4.26
N TYR A 166 -44.98 20.96 -3.38
CA TYR A 166 -46.22 20.56 -2.72
C TYR A 166 -46.73 21.63 -1.74
N GLU A 167 -45.84 22.26 -0.97
CA GLU A 167 -46.20 23.36 -0.07
C GLU A 167 -46.69 24.61 -0.81
N ALA A 168 -46.03 25.00 -1.91
CA ALA A 168 -46.45 26.15 -2.70
C ALA A 168 -47.85 25.96 -3.32
N ARG A 169 -48.17 24.74 -3.77
CA ARG A 169 -49.45 24.40 -4.41
C ARG A 169 -50.61 24.30 -3.41
N THR A 170 -50.34 23.88 -2.18
CA THR A 170 -51.35 23.83 -1.10
C THR A 170 -51.68 25.23 -0.56
N ARG A 171 -50.68 26.12 -0.46
CA ARG A 171 -50.88 27.52 -0.02
C ARG A 171 -51.68 28.38 -1.02
N GLY A 172 -51.59 28.09 -2.32
CA GLY A 172 -52.32 28.80 -3.38
C GLY A 172 -53.81 28.45 -3.50
N ARG A 173 -54.28 27.37 -2.86
CA ARG A 173 -55.67 26.87 -3.01
C ARG A 173 -56.62 27.32 -1.89
N ILE A 174 -56.11 28.05 -0.88
CA ILE A 174 -56.86 28.51 0.31
C ILE A 174 -57.15 30.04 0.23
N ARG A 175 -57.11 30.65 -0.95
CA ARG A 175 -57.45 32.07 -1.14
C ARG A 175 -58.66 32.23 -2.06
#